data_AF-A0AAV3GJX3-F1
#
_entry.id   AF-A0AAV3GJX3-F1
#
_cell.length_a   1.000
_cell.length_b   1.000
_cell.length_c   1.000
_cell.angle_alpha   90.00
_cell.angle_beta   90.00
_cell.angle_gamma   90.00
#
_symmetry.space_group_name_H-M   'P 1'
#
loop_
_entity.id
_entity.type
_entity.pdbx_description
1 polymer ?
#
loop_
_entity_poly.entity_id
_entity_poly.type
_entity_poly.pdbx_seq_one_letter_code
_entity_poly.pdbx_strand_id
1 'polypeptide(L)'
;MTEDDSLQYAKENKKEIISSVIDGKEKEEEKTAIFMAGSPGAGKTEAAQTLTVLNSNLCVIDADKFRVLFPGYVGNNSDEFQRGSSLLVDAALDLVLKKGYSFILDATFATSKVKQNIERALKKNYNVLVYYVYQDPFIAWDFTKK
;
A
#
# COMPACT_ATOMS: atom_id res chain seq x y z
N MET A 1 20.37 -13.90 12.51
CA MET A 1 19.70 -14.17 11.23
C MET A 1 20.46 -13.41 10.16
N THR A 2 21.09 -14.09 9.20
CA THR A 2 21.99 -13.46 8.21
C THR A 2 21.50 -13.59 6.76
N GLU A 3 20.25 -14.03 6.56
CA GLU A 3 19.48 -13.77 5.35
C GLU A 3 18.19 -13.03 5.75
N ASP A 4 17.69 -12.19 4.85
CA ASP A 4 16.49 -11.39 5.10
C ASP A 4 15.25 -12.27 4.98
N ASP A 5 14.88 -12.90 6.11
CA ASP A 5 13.76 -13.85 6.20
C ASP A 5 12.45 -13.25 5.67
N SER A 6 12.23 -11.95 5.86
CA SER A 6 11.06 -11.24 5.31
C SER A 6 11.05 -11.24 3.78
N LEU A 7 12.22 -11.03 3.17
CA LEU A 7 12.37 -11.02 1.72
C LEU A 7 12.23 -12.43 1.12
N GLN A 8 12.77 -13.44 1.79
CA GLN A 8 12.61 -14.83 1.37
C GLN A 8 11.13 -15.24 1.42
N TYR A 9 10.48 -15.05 2.57
CA TYR A 9 9.06 -15.35 2.72
C TYR A 9 8.20 -14.61 1.69
N ALA A 10 8.47 -13.32 1.46
CA ALA A 10 7.75 -12.53 0.46
C ALA A 10 7.90 -13.11 -0.95
N LYS A 11 9.08 -13.65 -1.32
CA LYS A 11 9.30 -14.24 -2.65
C LYS A 11 8.58 -15.58 -2.80
N GLU A 12 8.64 -16.43 -1.79
CA GLU A 12 8.03 -17.76 -1.80
C GLU A 12 6.49 -17.68 -1.85
N ASN A 13 5.90 -16.76 -1.08
CA ASN A 13 4.45 -16.63 -0.94
C ASN A 13 3.84 -15.53 -1.83
N LYS A 14 4.68 -14.84 -2.63
CA LYS A 14 4.32 -13.64 -3.39
C LYS A 14 3.00 -13.79 -4.14
N LYS A 15 2.87 -14.87 -4.90
CA LYS A 15 1.75 -15.08 -5.83
C LYS A 15 0.42 -15.17 -5.09
N GLU A 16 0.40 -15.92 -4.00
CA GLU A 16 -0.80 -16.08 -3.17
C GLU A 16 -1.17 -14.75 -2.50
N ILE A 17 -0.21 -14.09 -1.88
CA ILE A 17 -0.42 -12.81 -1.17
C ILE A 17 -0.94 -11.73 -2.12
N ILE A 18 -0.34 -11.55 -3.30
CA ILE A 18 -0.82 -10.50 -4.23
C ILE A 18 -2.15 -10.88 -4.89
N SER A 19 -2.44 -12.19 -5.04
CA SER A 19 -3.73 -12.63 -5.59
C SER A 19 -4.89 -12.33 -4.65
N SER A 20 -4.68 -12.36 -3.32
CA SER A 20 -5.73 -11.98 -2.37
C SER A 20 -6.12 -10.50 -2.44
N VAL A 21 -5.22 -9.62 -2.91
CA VAL A 21 -5.49 -8.18 -3.07
C VAL A 21 -6.63 -7.91 -4.07
N ILE A 22 -6.79 -8.78 -5.06
CA ILE A 22 -7.84 -8.67 -6.10
C ILE A 22 -9.01 -9.64 -5.88
N ASP A 23 -8.99 -10.40 -4.78
CA ASP A 23 -10.05 -11.37 -4.50
C ASP A 23 -11.38 -10.66 -4.17
N GLY A 24 -12.47 -11.16 -4.77
CA GLY A 24 -13.78 -10.52 -4.69
C GLY A 24 -13.87 -9.12 -5.31
N LYS A 25 -12.86 -8.67 -6.08
CA LYS A 25 -12.86 -7.36 -6.76
C LYS A 25 -13.27 -7.51 -8.22
N GLU A 26 -13.96 -6.50 -8.72
CA GLU A 26 -14.42 -6.40 -10.10
C GLU A 26 -13.58 -5.39 -10.88
N LYS A 27 -13.46 -5.62 -12.19
CA LYS A 27 -12.82 -4.66 -13.09
C LYS A 27 -13.85 -3.64 -13.55
N GLU A 28 -13.46 -2.38 -13.46
CA GLU A 28 -14.30 -1.25 -13.88
C GLU A 28 -13.80 -0.72 -15.22
N GLU A 29 -14.72 -0.18 -16.04
CA GLU A 29 -14.35 0.53 -17.26
C GLU A 29 -13.56 1.81 -16.90
N GLU A 30 -14.08 2.57 -15.93
CA GLU A 30 -13.42 3.72 -15.34
C GLU A 30 -12.63 3.32 -14.09
N LYS A 31 -11.34 3.04 -14.26
CA LYS A 31 -10.47 2.60 -13.16
C LYS A 31 -9.98 3.79 -12.35
N THR A 32 -10.00 3.67 -11.04
CA THR A 32 -9.50 4.72 -10.14
C THR A 32 -8.21 4.29 -9.44
N ALA A 33 -7.23 5.17 -9.38
CA ALA A 33 -5.96 4.97 -8.68
C ALA A 33 -5.82 6.04 -7.58
N ILE A 34 -6.00 5.64 -6.33
CA ILE A 34 -5.87 6.51 -5.17
C ILE A 34 -4.48 6.35 -4.57
N PHE A 35 -3.73 7.45 -4.48
CA PHE A 35 -2.44 7.52 -3.79
C PHE A 35 -2.61 8.35 -2.52
N MET A 36 -2.41 7.72 -1.36
CA MET A 36 -2.40 8.44 -0.09
C MET A 36 -1.10 9.23 0.06
N ALA A 37 -1.18 10.39 0.72
CA ALA A 37 -0.06 11.26 1.01
C ALA A 37 -0.22 11.90 2.39
N GLY A 38 0.90 12.21 3.05
CA GLY A 38 0.90 12.75 4.41
C GLY A 38 2.02 12.17 5.27
N SER A 39 2.45 12.92 6.28
CA SER A 39 3.48 12.49 7.23
C SER A 39 3.05 11.23 7.99
N PRO A 40 4.00 10.45 8.55
CA PRO A 40 3.69 9.48 9.60
C PRO A 40 2.85 10.14 10.71
N GLY A 41 1.86 9.42 11.25
CA GLY A 41 0.95 9.97 12.27
C GLY A 41 -0.13 10.93 11.75
N ALA A 42 -0.19 11.22 10.43
CA ALA A 42 -1.19 12.15 9.90
C ALA A 42 -2.63 11.60 9.83
N GLY A 43 -2.85 10.29 10.05
CA GLY A 43 -4.17 9.66 9.92
C GLY A 43 -4.49 9.12 8.52
N LYS A 44 -3.47 8.79 7.72
CA LYS A 44 -3.64 8.25 6.35
C LYS A 44 -4.38 6.92 6.34
N THR A 45 -4.03 6.03 7.25
CA THR A 45 -4.58 4.67 7.30
C THR A 45 -6.07 4.70 7.63
N GLU A 46 -6.50 5.57 8.55
CA GLU A 46 -7.90 5.80 8.89
C GLU A 46 -8.69 6.38 7.70
N ALA A 47 -8.09 7.35 6.98
CA ALA A 47 -8.68 7.89 5.76
C ALA A 47 -8.81 6.83 4.66
N ALA A 48 -7.77 6.01 4.46
CA ALA A 48 -7.76 4.93 3.48
C ALA A 48 -8.80 3.84 3.81
N GLN A 49 -8.94 3.49 5.10
CA GLN A 49 -9.98 2.57 5.57
C GLN A 49 -11.38 3.14 5.28
N THR A 50 -11.62 4.41 5.58
CA THR A 50 -12.90 5.07 5.31
C THR A 50 -13.24 5.04 3.81
N LEU A 51 -12.29 5.37 2.94
CA LEU A 51 -12.45 5.31 1.49
C LEU A 51 -12.73 3.87 1.00
N THR A 52 -12.08 2.87 1.60
CA THR A 52 -12.30 1.46 1.28
C THR A 52 -13.68 0.98 1.71
N VAL A 53 -14.23 1.48 2.83
CA VAL A 53 -15.59 1.17 3.27
C VAL A 53 -16.63 1.78 2.32
N LEU A 54 -16.39 3.00 1.84
CA LEU A 54 -17.27 3.67 0.88
C LEU A 54 -17.20 3.07 -0.52
N ASN A 55 -16.04 2.53 -0.91
CA ASN A 55 -15.86 1.78 -2.15
C ASN A 55 -15.13 0.46 -1.88
N SER A 56 -15.91 -0.58 -1.59
CA SER A 56 -15.40 -1.92 -1.31
C SER A 56 -14.78 -2.59 -2.54
N ASN A 57 -14.88 -2.02 -3.75
CA ASN A 57 -14.23 -2.54 -4.95
C ASN A 57 -12.76 -2.12 -5.06
N LEU A 58 -12.28 -1.20 -4.23
CA LEU A 58 -10.87 -0.82 -4.21
C LEU A 58 -9.99 -1.97 -3.73
N CYS A 59 -8.95 -2.27 -4.51
CA CYS A 59 -7.82 -3.09 -4.09
C CYS A 59 -6.96 -2.29 -3.09
N VAL A 60 -6.82 -2.77 -1.85
CA VAL A 60 -6.01 -2.07 -0.84
C VAL A 60 -4.57 -2.58 -0.89
N ILE A 61 -3.63 -1.67 -1.12
CA ILE A 61 -2.19 -1.95 -1.12
C ILE A 61 -1.58 -1.16 0.03
N ASP A 62 -1.11 -1.89 1.04
CA ASP A 62 -0.58 -1.32 2.28
C ASP A 62 0.53 -2.23 2.82
N ALA A 63 1.70 -1.65 3.08
CA ALA A 63 2.84 -2.36 3.63
C ALA A 63 2.54 -2.96 5.00
N ASP A 64 1.78 -2.26 5.85
CA ASP A 64 1.43 -2.74 7.19
C ASP A 64 0.50 -3.95 7.13
N LYS A 65 -0.47 -3.98 6.20
CA LYS A 65 -1.29 -5.17 5.96
C LYS A 65 -0.47 -6.38 5.51
N PHE A 66 0.54 -6.17 4.67
CA PHE A 66 1.43 -7.26 4.28
C PHE A 66 2.34 -7.71 5.43
N ARG A 67 2.76 -6.79 6.32
CA ARG A 67 3.63 -7.13 7.45
C ARG A 67 3.01 -8.15 8.39
N VAL A 68 1.71 -8.05 8.63
CA VAL A 68 0.94 -8.99 9.48
C VAL A 68 1.02 -10.45 8.99
N LEU A 69 1.35 -10.67 7.71
CA LEU A 69 1.46 -12.01 7.14
C LEU A 69 2.84 -12.65 7.35
N PHE A 70 3.86 -11.89 7.77
CA PHE A 70 5.19 -12.46 7.99
C PHE A 70 5.29 -13.19 9.33
N PRO A 71 5.88 -14.39 9.35
CA PRO A 71 6.24 -15.05 10.61
C PRO A 71 7.15 -14.15 11.46
N GLY A 72 6.83 -14.02 12.75
CA GLY A 72 7.62 -13.22 13.70
C GLY A 72 7.30 -11.72 13.73
N TYR A 73 6.37 -11.23 12.91
CA TYR A 73 5.91 -9.85 13.04
C TYR A 73 5.05 -9.69 14.30
N VAL A 74 5.42 -8.74 15.16
CA VAL A 74 4.74 -8.47 16.45
C VAL A 74 4.29 -7.01 16.58
N GLY A 75 4.33 -6.23 15.50
CA GLY A 75 3.80 -4.86 15.46
C GLY A 75 4.77 -3.76 15.90
N ASN A 76 5.84 -4.10 16.64
CA ASN A 76 6.88 -3.15 17.06
C ASN A 76 8.24 -3.39 16.40
N ASN A 77 8.37 -4.40 15.55
CA ASN A 77 9.58 -4.75 14.80
C ASN A 77 9.42 -4.52 13.28
N SER A 78 8.63 -3.51 12.87
CA SER A 78 8.33 -3.24 11.45
C SER A 78 9.57 -3.04 10.57
N ASP A 79 10.67 -2.54 11.14
CA ASP A 79 11.94 -2.32 10.43
C ASP A 79 12.55 -3.63 9.91
N GLU A 80 12.36 -4.75 10.63
CA GLU A 80 12.86 -6.08 10.25
C GLU A 80 12.17 -6.63 8.99
N PHE A 81 10.96 -6.16 8.67
CA PHE A 81 10.14 -6.65 7.55
C PHE A 81 10.03 -5.67 6.38
N GLN A 82 10.77 -4.56 6.42
CA GLN A 82 10.66 -3.48 5.45
C GLN A 82 10.91 -3.94 4.00
N ARG A 83 11.87 -4.85 3.79
CA ARG A 83 12.25 -5.32 2.45
C ARG A 83 11.21 -6.27 1.88
N GLY A 84 10.75 -7.24 2.67
CA GLY A 84 9.66 -8.14 2.29
C GLY A 84 8.36 -7.38 1.98
N SER A 85 7.94 -6.48 2.86
CA SER A 85 6.69 -5.71 2.67
C SER A 85 6.75 -4.80 1.44
N SER A 86 7.90 -4.14 1.21
CA SER A 86 8.10 -3.29 0.03
C SER A 86 8.01 -4.08 -1.28
N LEU A 87 8.56 -5.30 -1.30
CA LEU A 87 8.45 -6.19 -2.46
C LEU A 87 7.00 -6.58 -2.76
N LEU A 88 6.20 -6.84 -1.72
CA LEU A 88 4.79 -7.19 -1.87
C LEU A 88 3.95 -5.99 -2.35
N VAL A 89 4.21 -4.78 -1.83
CA VAL A 89 3.59 -3.54 -2.33
C VAL A 89 3.84 -3.34 -3.82
N ASP A 90 5.09 -3.48 -4.26
CA ASP A 90 5.44 -3.34 -5.67
C ASP A 90 4.75 -4.39 -6.53
N ALA A 91 4.79 -5.66 -6.09
CA ALA A 91 4.18 -6.76 -6.83
C ALA A 91 2.65 -6.65 -6.91
N ALA A 92 1.99 -6.20 -5.84
CA ALA A 92 0.56 -5.94 -5.81
C ALA A 92 0.19 -4.78 -6.75
N LEU A 93 0.94 -3.68 -6.71
CA LEU A 93 0.74 -2.53 -7.59
C LEU A 93 0.90 -2.93 -9.06
N ASP A 94 1.94 -3.71 -9.37
CA ASP A 94 2.17 -4.25 -10.71
C ASP A 94 0.99 -5.11 -11.18
N LEU A 95 0.45 -5.96 -10.31
CA LEU A 95 -0.69 -6.82 -10.60
C LEU A 95 -1.94 -6.00 -10.92
N VAL A 96 -2.35 -5.06 -10.04
CA VAL A 96 -3.58 -4.27 -10.24
C VAL A 96 -3.47 -3.41 -11.49
N LEU A 97 -2.32 -2.77 -11.72
CA LEU A 97 -2.06 -1.99 -12.94
C LEU A 97 -2.10 -2.86 -14.19
N LYS A 98 -1.53 -4.08 -14.14
CA LYS A 98 -1.55 -5.01 -15.27
C LYS A 98 -2.96 -5.51 -15.57
N LYS A 99 -3.74 -5.81 -14.54
CA LYS A 99 -5.08 -6.44 -14.67
C LYS A 99 -6.21 -5.44 -14.83
N GLY A 100 -6.01 -4.17 -14.48
CA GLY A 100 -7.00 -3.11 -14.63
C GLY A 100 -7.97 -3.01 -13.45
N TYR A 101 -7.50 -3.18 -12.20
CA TYR A 101 -8.33 -3.02 -11.01
C TYR A 101 -8.13 -1.65 -10.38
N SER A 102 -9.22 -1.03 -9.93
CA SER A 102 -9.15 0.17 -9.10
C SER A 102 -8.45 -0.13 -7.78
N PHE A 103 -7.64 0.80 -7.30
CA PHE A 103 -6.81 0.57 -6.10
C PHE A 103 -6.63 1.82 -5.25
N ILE A 104 -6.30 1.58 -3.99
CA ILE A 104 -5.80 2.56 -3.04
C ILE A 104 -4.45 2.11 -2.51
N LEU A 105 -3.45 2.97 -2.63
CA LEU A 105 -2.08 2.75 -2.15
C LEU A 105 -1.84 3.62 -0.91
N ASP A 106 -1.78 3.00 0.26
CA ASP A 106 -1.38 3.67 1.50
C ASP A 106 0.15 3.73 1.58
N ALA A 107 0.70 4.90 1.25
CA ALA A 107 2.13 5.17 1.29
C ALA A 107 2.38 6.61 1.73
N THR A 108 3.61 6.92 2.12
CA THR A 108 3.99 8.26 2.63
C THR A 108 4.25 9.31 1.54
N PHE A 109 4.05 8.99 0.26
CA PHE A 109 4.28 9.90 -0.88
C PHE A 109 5.67 10.57 -0.89
N ALA A 110 6.67 9.96 -0.23
CA ALA A 110 7.94 10.62 0.10
C ALA A 110 9.11 10.26 -0.83
N THR A 111 8.89 9.47 -1.88
CA THR A 111 9.97 8.98 -2.76
C THR A 111 9.70 9.32 -4.22
N SER A 112 10.77 9.43 -5.03
CA SER A 112 10.67 9.65 -6.48
C SER A 112 9.91 8.54 -7.22
N LYS A 113 9.84 7.34 -6.63
CA LYS A 113 9.07 6.19 -7.14
C LYS A 113 7.58 6.49 -7.26
N VAL A 114 7.05 7.35 -6.41
CA VAL A 114 5.62 7.72 -6.43
C VAL A 114 5.25 8.41 -7.74
N LYS A 115 6.10 9.32 -8.23
CA LYS A 115 5.92 9.95 -9.54
C LYS A 115 5.83 8.89 -10.65
N GLN A 116 6.74 7.91 -10.65
CA GLN A 116 6.74 6.83 -11.65
C GLN A 116 5.46 6.00 -11.57
N ASN A 117 4.97 5.68 -10.37
CA ASN A 117 3.74 4.92 -10.18
C ASN A 117 2.49 5.68 -10.65
N ILE A 118 2.43 7.00 -10.43
CA ILE A 118 1.39 7.86 -10.99
C ILE A 118 1.44 7.87 -12.51
N GLU A 119 2.61 8.06 -13.11
CA GLU A 119 2.78 8.02 -14.57
C GLU A 119 2.35 6.68 -15.17
N ARG A 120 2.65 5.56 -14.49
CA ARG A 120 2.22 4.21 -14.90
C ARG A 120 0.70 4.06 -14.86
N ALA A 121 0.03 4.62 -13.86
CA ALA A 121 -1.43 4.61 -13.75
C ALA A 121 -2.07 5.48 -14.85
N LEU A 122 -1.57 6.70 -15.06
CA LEU A 122 -2.03 7.60 -16.13
C LEU A 122 -1.89 6.96 -17.52
N LYS A 123 -0.74 6.34 -17.83
CA LYS A 123 -0.52 5.61 -19.11
C LYS A 123 -1.51 4.47 -19.35
N LYS A 124 -2.17 3.99 -18.29
CA LYS A 124 -3.17 2.91 -18.34
C LYS A 124 -4.61 3.45 -18.24
N ASN A 125 -4.81 4.75 -18.42
CA ASN A 125 -6.11 5.44 -18.36
C ASN A 125 -6.82 5.22 -17.03
N TYR A 126 -6.11 5.41 -15.92
CA TYR A 126 -6.72 5.50 -14.60
C TYR A 126 -7.10 6.95 -14.30
N ASN A 127 -8.23 7.15 -13.64
CA ASN A 127 -8.55 8.36 -12.89
C ASN A 127 -7.63 8.39 -11.66
N VAL A 128 -6.58 9.21 -11.70
CA VAL A 128 -5.59 9.29 -10.61
C VAL A 128 -5.99 10.36 -9.60
N LEU A 129 -6.09 9.96 -8.34
CA LEU A 129 -6.41 10.82 -7.21
C LEU A 129 -5.24 10.80 -6.21
N VAL A 130 -4.80 11.97 -5.76
CA VAL A 130 -3.85 12.08 -4.64
C VAL A 130 -4.61 12.60 -3.44
N TYR A 131 -4.74 11.76 -2.41
CA TYR A 131 -5.40 12.10 -1.16
C TYR A 131 -4.34 12.50 -0.12
N TYR A 132 -4.15 13.81 0.05
CA TYR A 132 -3.26 14.35 1.06
C TYR A 132 -4.00 14.52 2.40
N VAL A 133 -3.54 13.79 3.41
CA VAL A 133 -4.01 13.92 4.78
C VAL A 133 -3.06 14.83 5.54
N TYR A 134 -3.59 15.95 6.01
CA TYR A 134 -2.87 16.91 6.81
C TYR A 134 -3.17 16.71 8.29
N GLN A 135 -2.11 16.76 9.10
CA GLN A 135 -2.17 16.88 10.55
C GLN A 135 -1.07 17.85 10.97
N ASP A 136 -1.32 18.61 12.05
CA ASP A 136 -0.28 19.45 12.65
C ASP A 136 0.98 18.59 12.90
N PRO A 137 2.18 19.01 12.45
CA PRO A 137 3.38 18.19 12.55
C PRO A 137 3.75 17.80 13.99
N PHE A 138 3.49 18.64 14.99
CA PHE A 138 3.78 18.30 16.38
C PHE A 138 2.82 17.25 16.90
N ILE A 139 1.54 17.34 16.55
CA ILE A 139 0.52 16.34 16.87
C ILE A 139 0.83 15.00 16.17
N ALA A 140 1.11 15.04 14.86
CA ALA A 140 1.45 13.86 14.08
C ALA A 140 2.69 13.16 14.63
N TRP A 141 3.72 13.94 15.00
CA TRP A 141 4.93 13.41 15.63
C TRP A 141 4.61 12.75 16.98
N ASP A 142 3.73 13.32 17.79
CA ASP A 142 3.34 12.76 19.08
C ASP A 142 2.72 11.36 18.94
N PHE A 143 1.89 11.13 17.91
CA PHE A 143 1.34 9.80 17.60
C PHE A 143 2.36 8.77 17.11
N THR A 144 3.56 9.20 16.73
CA THR A 144 4.64 8.31 16.26
C THR A 144 5.64 7.93 17.35
N LYS A 145 5.63 8.62 18.49
CA LYS A 145 6.48 8.30 19.63
C LYS A 145 5.92 7.05 20.30
N LYS A 146 6.59 5.92 20.10
CA LYS A 146 6.41 4.70 20.89
C LYS A 146 7.33 4.72 22.11
#